data_AF-A0A7K0FQ32-F1
#
_entry.id   AF-A0A7K0FQ32-F1
#
_cell.length_a   1.000
_cell.length_b   1.000
_cell.length_c   1.000
_cell.angle_alpha   90.00
_cell.angle_beta   90.00
_cell.angle_gamma   90.00
#
_symmetry.space_group_name_H-M   'P 1'
#
loop_
_entity.id
_entity.type
_entity.pdbx_description
1 polymer ?
#
loop_
_entity_poly.entity_id
_entity_poly.type
_entity_poly.pdbx_seq_one_letter_code
_entity_poly.pdbx_strand_id
1 'polypeptide(L)'
;MKQVLSVIALIIFIAVQACGQAQQNQRFSSEQIQEAKNNLVLLNNQEQIIPLKSLQDLKIASVTFDFQEVALLDSILAKYHSIHRENGNAFLNDLNGLEDDLKFYNLIIITLTNKSLSQPQLLNFITDLATKKTLIINFLGDGALLSKLDSIKQPILWSNQVNAATAFVAAQAIFGGLSISAKLKENYGNQFKLNDGFETQAIRLGFALPEELGLQTKDFENIDAIAEEAIQKKAAPGAVVLVAKNGKIIYNKAYGKHTYQSETLMGVDDIFDLASITKIAATTVAAMKLQEEGKLNLDAPLANYIARTRRTNKANIKVKDVMLHQAGFVPFIPFYKDIEKNAFSRIADENYTVKVADSFYLNTNYYRDVMWKQMLASPLKTPGKYVYSDLSMYFMKEIIENITQQPIPNYVSQNFYNKLGLETMVFNPRDKFKKGQIVPTEIDNYFRKTLLWGYVHDQGAAMAGGVAGHAGLFSNATDLAILMQMLLNKGSYGGEQFLKPETVELFTQQQSPLSRRGLGFDRKDPDLSKKYPSALASQETFGHTGYTGTCVWVDPANQLIYIFLSNRVHPQVNNKLIDLNIRSRIHDEIYKAISKTK
;
A
#
# COMPACT_ATOMS: atom_id res chain seq x y z
N MET A 1 -22.63 25.22 41.90
CA MET A 1 -22.13 25.34 40.50
C MET A 1 -20.74 24.70 40.31
N LYS A 2 -20.46 23.55 40.95
CA LYS A 2 -19.18 22.81 40.86
C LYS A 2 -19.36 21.28 40.75
N GLN A 3 -20.54 20.82 40.34
CA GLN A 3 -20.86 19.39 40.18
C GLN A 3 -21.44 19.02 38.81
N VAL A 4 -21.47 19.96 37.86
CA VAL A 4 -21.98 19.71 36.48
C VAL A 4 -20.84 19.60 35.44
N LEU A 5 -19.59 19.91 35.84
CA LEU A 5 -18.44 19.88 34.92
C LEU A 5 -17.69 18.53 34.87
N SER A 6 -17.97 17.59 35.80
CA SER A 6 -17.26 16.31 35.85
C SER A 6 -17.94 15.17 35.07
N VAL A 7 -19.16 15.39 34.57
CA VAL A 7 -19.91 14.38 33.78
C VAL A 7 -19.74 14.58 32.27
N ILE A 8 -19.40 15.80 31.83
CA ILE A 8 -19.14 16.09 30.40
C ILE A 8 -17.73 15.67 29.97
N ALA A 9 -16.76 15.60 30.90
CA ALA A 9 -15.41 15.11 30.62
C ALA A 9 -15.32 13.57 30.47
N LEU A 10 -16.31 12.82 30.97
CA LEU A 10 -16.34 11.36 30.91
C LEU A 10 -17.04 10.82 29.64
N ILE A 11 -17.83 11.66 28.95
CA ILE A 11 -18.56 11.28 27.73
C ILE A 11 -17.74 11.59 26.46
N ILE A 12 -16.70 12.43 26.55
CA ILE A 12 -15.80 12.75 25.42
C ILE A 12 -14.67 11.70 25.27
N PHE A 13 -14.50 10.77 26.21
CA PHE A 13 -13.49 9.71 26.14
C PHE A 13 -13.91 8.44 25.37
N ILE A 14 -15.09 8.43 24.74
CA ILE A 14 -15.62 7.27 23.98
C ILE A 14 -15.66 7.53 22.45
N ALA A 15 -15.29 8.72 21.98
CA ALA A 15 -15.14 9.00 20.56
C ALA A 15 -13.68 9.34 20.25
N VAL A 16 -13.13 8.73 19.19
CA VAL A 16 -11.75 8.88 18.68
C VAL A 16 -10.72 7.94 19.35
N GLN A 17 -10.86 6.64 19.10
CA GLN A 17 -9.71 5.74 19.02
C GLN A 17 -9.49 5.39 17.55
N ALA A 18 -8.31 5.72 17.03
CA ALA A 18 -7.87 5.31 15.70
C ALA A 18 -7.87 3.77 15.63
N CYS A 19 -8.86 3.24 14.92
CA CYS A 19 -9.18 1.83 14.85
C CYS A 19 -8.22 1.15 13.87
N GLY A 20 -7.07 0.69 14.36
CA GLY A 20 -6.14 -0.19 13.65
C GLY A 20 -5.84 -1.40 14.54
N GLN A 21 -6.56 -2.50 14.30
CA GLN A 21 -6.49 -3.79 14.99
C GLN A 21 -6.87 -3.90 16.49
N ALA A 22 -6.48 -2.98 17.38
CA ALA A 22 -6.74 -3.18 18.82
C ALA A 22 -8.25 -3.29 19.16
N GLN A 23 -9.11 -2.59 18.40
CA GLN A 23 -10.57 -2.74 18.48
C GLN A 23 -11.14 -3.86 17.59
N GLN A 24 -10.40 -4.34 16.58
CA GLN A 24 -10.83 -5.52 15.81
C GLN A 24 -10.73 -6.79 16.65
N ASN A 25 -9.72 -6.88 17.53
CA ASN A 25 -9.50 -8.03 18.43
C ASN A 25 -10.63 -8.28 19.45
N GLN A 26 -11.63 -7.40 19.56
CA GLN A 26 -12.79 -7.60 20.44
C GLN A 26 -14.12 -7.83 19.72
N ARG A 27 -14.18 -7.70 18.38
CA ARG A 27 -15.46 -7.83 17.65
C ARG A 27 -15.83 -9.28 17.30
N PHE A 28 -14.83 -10.13 17.12
CA PHE A 28 -15.01 -11.56 16.85
C PHE A 28 -13.73 -12.34 17.15
N SER A 29 -13.86 -13.64 17.44
CA SER A 29 -12.75 -14.56 17.66
C SER A 29 -12.33 -15.30 16.38
N SER A 30 -11.19 -15.99 16.42
CA SER A 30 -10.72 -16.82 15.29
C SER A 30 -11.69 -17.97 14.98
N GLU A 31 -12.36 -18.52 15.99
CA GLU A 31 -13.38 -19.55 15.85
C GLU A 31 -14.61 -19.01 15.11
N GLN A 32 -15.06 -17.79 15.46
CA GLN A 32 -16.18 -17.14 14.77
C GLN A 32 -15.86 -16.81 13.31
N ILE A 33 -14.62 -16.42 13.01
CA ILE A 33 -14.17 -16.24 11.61
C ILE A 33 -14.19 -17.58 10.87
N GLN A 34 -13.71 -18.66 11.49
CA GLN A 34 -13.70 -19.98 10.86
C GLN A 34 -15.12 -20.50 10.64
N GLU A 35 -16.02 -20.29 11.59
CA GLU A 35 -17.43 -20.61 11.46
C GLU A 35 -18.09 -19.82 10.32
N ALA A 36 -17.82 -18.52 10.22
CA ALA A 36 -18.32 -17.69 9.12
C ALA A 36 -17.82 -18.18 7.75
N LYS A 37 -16.54 -18.57 7.64
CA LYS A 37 -15.98 -19.17 6.39
C LYS A 37 -16.67 -20.49 6.02
N ASN A 38 -16.97 -21.31 7.02
CA ASN A 38 -17.61 -22.62 6.82
C ASN A 38 -19.10 -22.50 6.43
N ASN A 39 -19.73 -21.34 6.65
CA ASN A 39 -21.15 -21.11 6.34
C ASN A 39 -21.38 -20.09 5.21
N LEU A 40 -20.35 -19.39 4.73
CA LEU A 40 -20.47 -18.47 3.59
C LEU A 40 -20.44 -19.24 2.27
N VAL A 41 -21.59 -19.37 1.62
CA VAL A 41 -21.76 -20.08 0.34
C VAL A 41 -21.82 -19.06 -0.80
N LEU A 42 -21.07 -19.33 -1.88
CA LEU A 42 -21.14 -18.55 -3.12
C LEU A 42 -22.05 -19.25 -4.12
N LEU A 43 -23.12 -18.59 -4.55
CA LEU A 43 -24.07 -19.08 -5.55
C LEU A 43 -24.00 -18.22 -6.80
N ASN A 44 -24.48 -18.74 -7.93
CA ASN A 44 -24.64 -18.01 -9.19
C ASN A 44 -23.36 -17.30 -9.70
N ASN A 45 -22.21 -17.98 -9.62
CA ASN A 45 -20.92 -17.45 -10.03
C ASN A 45 -20.34 -18.19 -11.25
N GLN A 46 -21.19 -18.56 -12.21
CA GLN A 46 -20.80 -19.26 -13.44
C GLN A 46 -19.74 -18.48 -14.24
N GLU A 47 -19.89 -17.15 -14.30
CA GLU A 47 -18.98 -16.23 -15.00
C GLU A 47 -17.71 -15.88 -14.18
N GLN A 48 -17.53 -16.50 -13.00
CA GLN A 48 -16.38 -16.27 -12.12
C GLN A 48 -16.13 -14.79 -11.78
N ILE A 49 -17.20 -14.02 -11.58
CA ILE A 49 -17.14 -12.60 -11.18
C ILE A 49 -16.48 -12.47 -9.80
N ILE A 50 -16.80 -13.35 -8.86
CA ILE A 50 -16.10 -13.46 -7.57
C ILE A 50 -15.02 -14.55 -7.68
N PRO A 51 -13.77 -14.27 -7.29
CA PRO A 51 -13.27 -13.00 -6.76
C PRO A 51 -13.06 -11.94 -7.87
N LEU A 52 -13.28 -10.67 -7.51
CA LEU A 52 -13.12 -9.53 -8.41
C LEU A 52 -11.68 -9.40 -8.93
N LYS A 53 -11.57 -9.21 -10.24
CA LYS A 53 -10.32 -8.95 -10.99
C LYS A 53 -10.42 -7.60 -11.70
N SER A 54 -9.32 -7.16 -12.33
CA SER A 54 -9.26 -5.92 -13.12
C SER A 54 -9.79 -4.67 -12.39
N LEU A 55 -9.31 -4.45 -11.16
CA LEU A 55 -9.83 -3.40 -10.27
C LEU A 55 -9.78 -2.00 -10.90
N GLN A 56 -8.83 -1.73 -11.79
CA GLN A 56 -8.69 -0.46 -12.50
C GLN A 56 -9.92 -0.10 -13.35
N ASP A 57 -10.71 -1.09 -13.76
CA ASP A 57 -11.89 -0.91 -14.61
C ASP A 57 -13.19 -0.79 -13.78
N LEU A 58 -13.11 -0.97 -12.46
CA LEU A 58 -14.27 -1.02 -11.57
C LEU A 58 -14.53 0.32 -10.88
N LYS A 59 -15.78 0.77 -10.96
CA LYS A 59 -16.37 1.81 -10.12
C LYS A 59 -17.44 1.16 -9.26
N ILE A 60 -17.14 1.00 -7.98
CA ILE A 60 -17.91 0.14 -7.09
C ILE A 60 -18.74 0.98 -6.13
N ALA A 61 -20.03 0.66 -6.01
CA ALA A 61 -20.89 1.14 -4.94
C ALA A 61 -21.30 -0.02 -4.02
N SER A 62 -21.22 0.19 -2.71
CA SER A 62 -21.76 -0.68 -1.66
C SER A 62 -23.07 -0.08 -1.17
N VAL A 63 -24.18 -0.78 -1.39
CA VAL A 63 -25.53 -0.37 -0.97
C VAL A 63 -25.99 -1.34 0.10
N THR A 64 -26.28 -0.83 1.29
CA THR A 64 -26.66 -1.68 2.42
C THR A 64 -28.07 -1.40 2.92
N PHE A 65 -28.86 -2.46 3.10
CA PHE A 65 -30.21 -2.42 3.66
C PHE A 65 -30.27 -3.23 4.96
N ASP A 66 -30.88 -2.65 5.99
CA ASP A 66 -31.19 -3.30 7.27
C ASP A 66 -30.03 -4.15 7.88
N PHE A 67 -28.78 -3.68 7.84
CA PHE A 67 -27.61 -4.41 8.36
C PHE A 67 -26.77 -3.57 9.34
N GLN A 68 -26.61 -4.07 10.56
CA GLN A 68 -25.97 -3.32 11.65
C GLN A 68 -24.44 -3.21 11.53
N GLU A 69 -23.79 -4.18 10.87
CA GLU A 69 -22.32 -4.23 10.74
C GLU A 69 -21.82 -3.55 9.45
N VAL A 70 -22.61 -2.64 8.88
CA VAL A 70 -22.26 -1.91 7.64
C VAL A 70 -20.93 -1.18 7.74
N ALA A 71 -20.63 -0.55 8.89
CA ALA A 71 -19.38 0.17 9.07
C ALA A 71 -18.15 -0.75 9.00
N LEU A 72 -18.27 -1.99 9.49
CA LEU A 72 -17.21 -2.99 9.38
C LEU A 72 -17.10 -3.51 7.95
N LEU A 73 -18.23 -3.90 7.34
CA LEU A 73 -18.29 -4.36 5.94
C LEU A 73 -17.60 -3.36 5.01
N ASP A 74 -18.04 -2.09 5.04
CA ASP A 74 -17.50 -1.03 4.21
C ASP A 74 -16.04 -0.70 4.52
N SER A 75 -15.62 -0.84 5.78
CA SER A 75 -14.21 -0.69 6.16
C SER A 75 -13.35 -1.77 5.51
N ILE A 76 -13.80 -3.02 5.46
CA ILE A 76 -13.04 -4.11 4.84
C ILE A 76 -13.08 -4.02 3.32
N LEU A 77 -14.22 -3.70 2.70
CA LEU A 77 -14.30 -3.47 1.25
C LEU A 77 -13.34 -2.35 0.82
N ALA A 78 -13.28 -1.25 1.59
CA ALA A 78 -12.38 -0.13 1.33
C ALA A 78 -10.89 -0.45 1.46
N LYS A 79 -10.51 -1.59 2.05
CA LYS A 79 -9.12 -2.06 2.07
C LYS A 79 -8.66 -2.68 0.75
N TYR A 80 -9.58 -3.00 -0.16
CA TYR A 80 -9.29 -3.62 -1.45
C TYR A 80 -9.48 -2.68 -2.64
N HIS A 81 -10.41 -1.72 -2.55
CA HIS A 81 -10.67 -0.75 -3.62
C HIS A 81 -11.36 0.50 -3.08
N SER A 82 -11.42 1.57 -3.88
CA SER A 82 -12.29 2.70 -3.57
C SER A 82 -13.77 2.30 -3.70
N ILE A 83 -14.54 2.46 -2.62
CA ILE A 83 -15.94 2.07 -2.54
C ILE A 83 -16.79 3.30 -2.22
N HIS A 84 -17.74 3.59 -3.10
CA HIS A 84 -18.82 4.53 -2.78
C HIS A 84 -19.84 3.85 -1.87
N ARG A 85 -20.27 4.51 -0.81
CA ARG A 85 -21.11 3.90 0.22
C ARG A 85 -22.48 4.55 0.19
N GLU A 86 -23.52 3.74 0.07
CA GLU A 86 -24.90 4.20 0.07
C GLU A 86 -25.74 3.49 1.12
N ASN A 87 -26.49 4.29 1.89
CA ASN A 87 -27.45 3.77 2.84
C ASN A 87 -28.79 3.55 2.12
N GLY A 88 -28.99 2.34 1.60
CA GLY A 88 -30.20 1.99 0.87
C GLY A 88 -31.49 2.21 1.67
N ASN A 89 -31.43 2.14 3.01
CA ASN A 89 -32.60 2.40 3.86
C ASN A 89 -33.16 3.82 3.70
N ALA A 90 -32.33 4.80 3.32
CA ALA A 90 -32.76 6.17 3.08
C ALA A 90 -33.65 6.30 1.82
N PHE A 91 -33.60 5.32 0.92
CA PHE A 91 -34.25 5.33 -0.38
C PHE A 91 -35.42 4.33 -0.49
N LEU A 92 -35.87 3.72 0.62
CA LEU A 92 -36.96 2.74 0.58
C LEU A 92 -38.28 3.29 0.01
N ASN A 93 -38.48 4.61 0.07
CA ASN A 93 -39.63 5.30 -0.51
C ASN A 93 -39.31 5.98 -1.86
N ASP A 94 -38.05 5.90 -2.34
CA ASP A 94 -37.57 6.51 -3.58
C ASP A 94 -36.39 5.70 -4.17
N LEU A 95 -36.69 4.49 -4.67
CA LEU A 95 -35.67 3.62 -5.27
C LEU A 95 -35.17 4.14 -6.63
N ASN A 96 -35.92 5.02 -7.29
CA ASN A 96 -35.48 5.69 -8.51
C ASN A 96 -34.36 6.70 -8.21
N GLY A 97 -34.49 7.46 -7.11
CA GLY A 97 -33.41 8.32 -6.63
C GLY A 97 -32.13 7.55 -6.30
N LEU A 98 -32.26 6.34 -5.73
CA LEU A 98 -31.12 5.45 -5.54
C LEU A 98 -30.51 5.02 -6.88
N GLU A 99 -31.31 4.66 -7.88
CA GLU A 99 -30.80 4.32 -9.21
C GLU A 99 -29.99 5.48 -9.83
N ASP A 100 -30.49 6.71 -9.68
CA ASP A 100 -29.82 7.93 -10.15
C ASP A 100 -28.46 8.14 -9.47
N ASP A 101 -28.34 7.87 -8.17
CA ASP A 101 -27.08 7.95 -7.44
C ASP A 101 -26.10 6.83 -7.85
N LEU A 102 -26.63 5.68 -8.29
CA LEU A 102 -25.82 4.54 -8.71
C LEU A 102 -25.38 4.61 -10.19
N LYS A 103 -25.84 5.60 -10.97
CA LYS A 103 -25.66 5.63 -12.43
C LYS A 103 -24.20 5.56 -12.90
N PHE A 104 -23.26 6.12 -12.15
CA PHE A 104 -21.83 6.18 -12.53
C PHE A 104 -21.01 4.97 -12.08
N TYR A 105 -21.62 4.03 -11.36
CA TYR A 105 -20.98 2.80 -10.89
C TYR A 105 -21.34 1.65 -11.83
N ASN A 106 -20.35 0.81 -12.14
CA ASN A 106 -20.52 -0.32 -13.06
C ASN A 106 -20.64 -1.67 -12.33
N LEU A 107 -20.29 -1.69 -11.03
CA LEU A 107 -20.48 -2.82 -10.12
C LEU A 107 -21.17 -2.32 -8.85
N ILE A 108 -22.27 -2.96 -8.47
CA ILE A 108 -22.99 -2.66 -7.23
C ILE A 108 -22.98 -3.87 -6.32
N ILE A 109 -22.50 -3.71 -5.09
CA ILE A 109 -22.57 -4.71 -4.02
C ILE A 109 -23.79 -4.37 -3.17
N ILE A 110 -24.80 -5.25 -3.15
CA ILE A 110 -26.03 -5.03 -2.38
C ILE A 110 -26.03 -5.96 -1.18
N THR A 111 -26.01 -5.40 0.03
CA THR A 111 -26.13 -6.17 1.28
C THR A 111 -27.56 -6.17 1.79
N LEU A 112 -28.09 -7.37 2.02
CA LEU A 112 -29.48 -7.61 2.40
C LEU A 112 -29.56 -8.50 3.64
N THR A 113 -30.60 -8.27 4.44
CA THR A 113 -31.05 -9.16 5.52
C THR A 113 -32.50 -9.62 5.30
N ASN A 114 -33.00 -10.52 6.16
CA ASN A 114 -34.37 -11.05 6.09
C ASN A 114 -35.45 -9.98 5.91
N LYS A 115 -35.31 -8.86 6.62
CA LYS A 115 -36.26 -7.74 6.59
C LYS A 115 -36.27 -7.07 5.22
N SER A 116 -35.10 -6.72 4.69
CA SER A 116 -34.97 -6.08 3.39
C SER A 116 -35.43 -6.99 2.24
N LEU A 117 -35.03 -8.26 2.24
CA LEU A 117 -35.37 -9.23 1.19
C LEU A 117 -36.87 -9.59 1.19
N SER A 118 -37.59 -9.25 2.27
CA SER A 118 -39.04 -9.46 2.36
C SER A 118 -39.87 -8.33 1.74
N GLN A 119 -39.25 -7.23 1.30
CA GLN A 119 -39.94 -6.09 0.71
C GLN A 119 -40.06 -6.27 -0.83
N PRO A 120 -41.27 -6.41 -1.39
CA PRO A 120 -41.45 -6.67 -2.83
C PRO A 120 -40.88 -5.58 -3.73
N GLN A 121 -41.00 -4.31 -3.33
CA GLN A 121 -40.45 -3.17 -4.07
C GLN A 121 -38.93 -3.25 -4.23
N LEU A 122 -38.21 -3.72 -3.20
CA LEU A 122 -36.76 -3.85 -3.24
C LEU A 122 -36.34 -5.02 -4.14
N LEU A 123 -37.08 -6.13 -4.13
CA LEU A 123 -36.85 -7.26 -5.04
C LEU A 123 -37.02 -6.85 -6.52
N ASN A 124 -38.06 -6.07 -6.81
CA ASN A 124 -38.30 -5.54 -8.16
C ASN A 124 -37.16 -4.63 -8.60
N PHE A 125 -36.71 -3.72 -7.72
CA PHE A 125 -35.57 -2.85 -7.96
C PHE A 125 -34.28 -3.65 -8.22
N ILE A 126 -33.96 -4.64 -7.38
CA ILE A 126 -32.77 -5.48 -7.56
C ILE A 126 -32.83 -6.24 -8.89
N THR A 127 -34.00 -6.79 -9.24
CA THR A 127 -34.19 -7.54 -10.49
C THR A 127 -34.04 -6.63 -11.71
N ASP A 128 -34.57 -5.41 -11.67
CA ASP A 128 -34.40 -4.44 -12.75
C ASP A 128 -32.95 -3.97 -12.87
N LEU A 129 -32.32 -3.60 -11.74
CA LEU A 129 -30.93 -3.17 -11.70
C LEU A 129 -29.97 -4.26 -12.20
N ALA A 130 -30.28 -5.53 -11.93
CA ALA A 130 -29.54 -6.70 -12.41
C ALA A 130 -29.50 -6.79 -13.95
N THR A 131 -30.46 -6.21 -14.67
CA THR A 131 -30.47 -6.18 -16.13
C THR A 131 -29.57 -5.07 -16.71
N LYS A 132 -29.25 -4.05 -15.91
CA LYS A 132 -28.55 -2.83 -16.33
C LYS A 132 -27.09 -2.78 -15.86
N LYS A 133 -26.78 -3.44 -14.74
CA LYS A 133 -25.51 -3.32 -14.02
C LYS A 133 -24.98 -4.69 -13.59
N THR A 134 -23.67 -4.77 -13.37
CA THR A 134 -23.10 -5.93 -12.68
C THR A 134 -23.45 -5.83 -11.20
N LEU A 135 -24.06 -6.87 -10.65
CA LEU A 135 -24.41 -6.94 -9.23
C LEU A 135 -23.63 -8.04 -8.52
N ILE A 136 -23.39 -7.83 -7.23
CA ILE A 136 -23.08 -8.86 -6.25
C ILE A 136 -24.10 -8.73 -5.13
N ILE A 137 -24.85 -9.79 -4.85
CA ILE A 137 -25.77 -9.83 -3.71
C ILE A 137 -25.04 -10.46 -2.52
N ASN A 138 -24.97 -9.75 -1.41
CA ASN A 138 -24.51 -10.26 -0.13
C ASN A 138 -25.73 -10.43 0.80
N PHE A 139 -26.34 -11.60 0.78
CA PHE A 139 -27.53 -11.91 1.57
C PHE A 139 -27.17 -12.62 2.87
N LEU A 140 -27.45 -11.97 3.99
CA LEU A 140 -27.17 -12.47 5.33
C LEU A 140 -28.49 -12.75 6.05
N GLY A 141 -28.83 -14.02 6.23
CA GLY A 141 -30.06 -14.41 6.92
C GLY A 141 -30.62 -15.76 6.48
N ASP A 142 -31.91 -15.95 6.75
CA ASP A 142 -32.62 -17.23 6.61
C ASP A 142 -32.60 -17.73 5.16
N GLY A 143 -32.06 -18.94 4.97
CA GLY A 143 -31.94 -19.59 3.67
C GLY A 143 -33.28 -19.81 2.98
N ALA A 144 -34.39 -19.93 3.73
CA ALA A 144 -35.74 -20.05 3.14
C ALA A 144 -36.08 -18.89 2.18
N LEU A 145 -35.51 -17.71 2.42
CA LEU A 145 -35.71 -16.52 1.58
C LEU A 145 -34.86 -16.51 0.30
N LEU A 146 -33.89 -17.42 0.14
CA LEU A 146 -33.13 -17.56 -1.11
C LEU A 146 -34.06 -17.82 -2.31
N SER A 147 -35.17 -18.52 -2.10
CA SER A 147 -36.20 -18.74 -3.13
C SER A 147 -36.74 -17.44 -3.77
N LYS A 148 -36.67 -16.30 -3.07
CA LYS A 148 -37.05 -14.99 -3.61
C LYS A 148 -36.05 -14.44 -4.63
N LEU A 149 -34.86 -15.04 -4.69
CA LEU A 149 -33.78 -14.70 -5.62
C LEU A 149 -33.67 -15.70 -6.78
N ASP A 150 -34.66 -16.58 -6.98
CA ASP A 150 -34.68 -17.60 -8.06
C ASP A 150 -34.53 -17.00 -9.48
N SER A 151 -34.84 -15.71 -9.67
CA SER A 151 -34.68 -15.00 -10.95
C SER A 151 -33.31 -14.34 -11.13
N ILE A 152 -32.52 -14.22 -10.05
CA ILE A 152 -31.23 -13.56 -10.07
C ILE A 152 -30.18 -14.52 -10.62
N LYS A 153 -29.41 -14.04 -11.60
CA LYS A 153 -28.31 -14.80 -12.21
C LYS A 153 -26.93 -14.30 -11.76
N GLN A 154 -26.89 -13.15 -11.10
CA GLN A 154 -25.68 -12.53 -10.58
C GLN A 154 -25.19 -13.27 -9.32
N PRO A 155 -23.90 -13.16 -8.98
CA PRO A 155 -23.33 -13.83 -7.81
C PRO A 155 -24.05 -13.46 -6.52
N ILE A 156 -24.33 -14.49 -5.72
CA ILE A 156 -24.93 -14.36 -4.39
C ILE A 156 -23.97 -14.95 -3.36
N LEU A 157 -23.45 -14.12 -2.48
CA LEU A 157 -22.84 -14.56 -1.23
C LEU A 157 -23.95 -14.72 -0.19
N TRP A 158 -24.14 -15.93 0.29
CA TRP A 158 -25.15 -16.24 1.31
C TRP A 158 -24.51 -16.80 2.58
N SER A 159 -25.02 -16.36 3.73
CA SER A 159 -24.77 -16.98 5.01
C SER A 159 -26.04 -16.90 5.86
N ASN A 160 -26.30 -17.95 6.65
CA ASN A 160 -27.38 -17.94 7.65
C ASN A 160 -27.05 -17.11 8.90
N GLN A 161 -25.85 -16.54 8.97
CA GLN A 161 -25.37 -15.74 10.10
C GLN A 161 -25.39 -14.25 9.76
N VAL A 162 -25.94 -13.45 10.67
CA VAL A 162 -26.00 -11.98 10.56
C VAL A 162 -25.14 -11.37 11.67
N ASN A 163 -23.82 -11.35 11.46
CA ASN A 163 -22.87 -10.90 12.47
C ASN A 163 -21.60 -10.27 11.84
N ALA A 164 -20.76 -9.70 12.69
CA ALA A 164 -19.53 -9.01 12.30
C ALA A 164 -18.52 -9.93 11.60
N ALA A 165 -18.38 -11.18 12.05
CA ALA A 165 -17.47 -12.16 11.44
C ALA A 165 -17.87 -12.47 9.99
N THR A 166 -19.17 -12.60 9.72
CA THR A 166 -19.68 -12.85 8.37
C THR A 166 -19.49 -11.64 7.46
N ALA A 167 -19.71 -10.41 7.95
CA ALA A 167 -19.36 -9.19 7.22
C ALA A 167 -17.87 -9.14 6.87
N PHE A 168 -17.01 -9.48 7.83
CA PHE A 168 -15.57 -9.52 7.65
C PHE A 168 -15.13 -10.56 6.61
N VAL A 169 -15.72 -11.75 6.61
CA VAL A 169 -15.39 -12.81 5.65
C VAL A 169 -15.94 -12.49 4.25
N ALA A 170 -17.22 -12.08 4.16
CA ALA A 170 -17.88 -11.79 2.89
C ALA A 170 -17.15 -10.67 2.11
N ALA A 171 -16.80 -9.57 2.78
CA ALA A 171 -16.07 -8.47 2.15
C ALA A 171 -14.74 -8.92 1.54
N GLN A 172 -13.97 -9.74 2.25
CA GLN A 172 -12.69 -10.24 1.75
C GLN A 172 -12.87 -11.25 0.61
N ALA A 173 -13.89 -12.09 0.69
CA ALA A 173 -14.16 -13.11 -0.29
C ALA A 173 -14.54 -12.50 -1.66
N ILE A 174 -15.29 -11.38 -1.66
CA ILE A 174 -15.60 -10.60 -2.88
C ILE A 174 -14.33 -10.24 -3.66
N PHE A 175 -13.27 -9.82 -2.97
CA PHE A 175 -12.00 -9.41 -3.60
C PHE A 175 -10.96 -10.52 -3.69
N GLY A 176 -11.27 -11.73 -3.21
CA GLY A 176 -10.33 -12.86 -3.19
C GLY A 176 -9.23 -12.75 -2.14
N GLY A 177 -9.44 -12.00 -1.07
CA GLY A 177 -8.58 -12.07 0.13
C GLY A 177 -8.81 -13.35 0.94
N LEU A 178 -9.95 -14.01 0.73
CA LEU A 178 -10.27 -15.33 1.27
C LEU A 178 -10.84 -16.23 0.16
N SER A 179 -10.54 -17.52 0.23
CA SER A 179 -11.19 -18.56 -0.58
C SER A 179 -12.56 -18.92 0.00
N ILE A 180 -13.48 -19.32 -0.87
CA ILE A 180 -14.79 -19.86 -0.52
C ILE A 180 -14.84 -21.32 -0.93
N SER A 181 -15.39 -22.17 -0.06
CA SER A 181 -15.59 -23.59 -0.37
C SER A 181 -16.86 -24.19 0.22
N ALA A 182 -17.65 -23.42 0.98
CA ALA A 182 -18.87 -23.92 1.59
C ALA A 182 -19.94 -24.22 0.53
N LYS A 183 -20.80 -25.20 0.84
CA LYS A 183 -21.93 -25.62 -0.01
C LYS A 183 -23.23 -25.55 0.79
N LEU A 184 -24.36 -25.45 0.11
CA LEU A 184 -25.68 -25.52 0.71
C LEU A 184 -25.90 -26.88 1.38
N LYS A 185 -26.52 -26.86 2.56
CA LYS A 185 -26.82 -28.04 3.38
C LYS A 185 -28.24 -28.58 3.14
N GLU A 186 -29.06 -27.87 2.37
CA GLU A 186 -30.43 -28.22 2.01
C GLU A 186 -30.86 -27.50 0.72
N ASN A 187 -32.07 -27.79 0.23
CA ASN A 187 -32.64 -27.14 -0.95
C ASN A 187 -33.39 -25.85 -0.55
N TYR A 188 -33.23 -24.78 -1.31
CA TYR A 188 -34.00 -23.55 -1.18
C TYR A 188 -34.61 -23.16 -2.54
N GLY A 189 -35.93 -23.19 -2.63
CA GLY A 189 -36.63 -22.83 -3.87
C GLY A 189 -36.34 -23.78 -5.03
N ASN A 190 -36.52 -23.26 -6.25
CA ASN A 190 -36.33 -24.06 -7.47
C ASN A 190 -34.90 -24.00 -7.98
N GLN A 191 -34.16 -22.92 -7.72
CA GLN A 191 -32.82 -22.72 -8.26
C GLN A 191 -31.72 -23.31 -7.36
N PHE A 192 -31.83 -23.17 -6.04
CA PHE A 192 -30.72 -23.46 -5.13
C PHE A 192 -30.88 -24.84 -4.50
N LYS A 193 -30.01 -25.78 -4.85
CA LYS A 193 -30.09 -27.18 -4.44
C LYS A 193 -29.02 -27.56 -3.42
N LEU A 194 -29.29 -28.63 -2.69
CA LEU A 194 -28.35 -29.29 -1.80
C LEU A 194 -27.01 -29.50 -2.52
N ASN A 195 -25.92 -29.15 -1.86
CA ASN A 195 -24.54 -29.16 -2.36
C ASN A 195 -24.18 -28.09 -3.42
N ASP A 196 -25.07 -27.16 -3.75
CA ASP A 196 -24.68 -26.02 -4.57
C ASP A 196 -23.70 -25.11 -3.82
N GLY A 197 -22.75 -24.54 -4.55
CA GLY A 197 -21.76 -23.60 -4.03
C GLY A 197 -20.52 -23.56 -4.91
N PHE A 198 -20.14 -22.40 -5.40
CA PHE A 198 -18.92 -22.19 -6.17
C PHE A 198 -17.71 -22.11 -5.24
N GLU A 199 -16.59 -22.66 -5.71
CA GLU A 199 -15.32 -22.60 -5.01
C GLU A 199 -14.44 -21.50 -5.61
N THR A 200 -13.66 -20.83 -4.76
CA THR A 200 -12.72 -19.79 -5.18
C THR A 200 -11.36 -20.00 -4.54
N GLN A 201 -10.34 -19.36 -5.10
CA GLN A 201 -9.00 -19.30 -4.53
C GLN A 201 -8.72 -17.91 -3.95
N ALA A 202 -7.94 -17.86 -2.88
CA ALA A 202 -7.39 -16.60 -2.40
C ALA A 202 -6.32 -16.11 -3.39
N ILE A 203 -6.53 -14.93 -3.95
CA ILE A 203 -5.67 -14.31 -4.95
C ILE A 203 -5.09 -12.96 -4.49
N ARG A 204 -5.51 -12.44 -3.33
CA ARG A 204 -5.03 -11.18 -2.73
C ARG A 204 -4.63 -11.39 -1.28
N LEU A 205 -3.97 -10.37 -0.71
CA LEU A 205 -3.70 -10.33 0.72
C LEU A 205 -5.02 -10.38 1.49
N GLY A 206 -5.18 -11.38 2.35
CA GLY A 206 -6.27 -11.43 3.33
C GLY A 206 -5.94 -10.62 4.58
N PHE A 207 -6.94 -10.36 5.40
CA PHE A 207 -6.81 -9.85 6.75
C PHE A 207 -7.19 -10.97 7.72
N ALA A 208 -6.36 -11.17 8.74
CA ALA A 208 -6.58 -12.26 9.69
C ALA A 208 -6.14 -11.88 11.10
N LEU A 209 -6.71 -12.58 12.07
CA LEU A 209 -6.17 -12.61 13.42
C LEU A 209 -4.91 -13.49 13.45
N PRO A 210 -3.89 -13.19 14.28
CA PRO A 210 -2.73 -14.06 14.47
C PRO A 210 -3.10 -15.52 14.75
N GLU A 211 -4.17 -15.73 15.52
CA GLU A 211 -4.69 -17.05 15.94
C GLU A 211 -5.10 -17.92 14.75
N GLU A 212 -5.52 -17.35 13.62
CA GLU A 212 -5.82 -18.11 12.39
C GLU A 212 -4.57 -18.75 11.75
N LEU A 213 -3.37 -18.36 12.20
CA LEU A 213 -2.09 -18.95 11.81
C LEU A 213 -1.42 -19.71 12.96
N GLY A 214 -2.14 -19.97 14.06
CA GLY A 214 -1.61 -20.61 15.27
C GLY A 214 -0.73 -19.71 16.14
N LEU A 215 -0.62 -18.42 15.80
CA LEU A 215 0.10 -17.42 16.59
C LEU A 215 -0.81 -16.85 17.67
N GLN A 216 -0.25 -16.21 18.68
CA GLN A 216 -1.06 -15.51 19.69
C GLN A 216 -0.89 -14.01 19.54
N THR A 217 -1.96 -13.25 19.69
CA THR A 217 -1.92 -11.77 19.71
C THR A 217 -0.84 -11.25 20.67
N LYS A 218 -0.69 -11.90 21.83
CA LYS A 218 0.33 -11.56 22.84
C LYS A 218 1.77 -11.70 22.35
N ASP A 219 2.02 -12.50 21.30
CA ASP A 219 3.36 -12.68 20.73
C ASP A 219 3.88 -11.39 20.09
N PHE A 220 3.00 -10.42 19.81
CA PHE A 220 3.31 -9.13 19.21
C PHE A 220 3.36 -7.98 20.23
N GLU A 221 3.13 -8.21 21.53
CA GLU A 221 3.12 -7.15 22.57
C GLU A 221 4.48 -6.43 22.68
N ASN A 222 5.59 -7.13 22.45
CA ASN A 222 6.91 -6.50 22.47
C ASN A 222 7.09 -5.48 21.33
N ILE A 223 6.36 -5.63 20.22
CA ILE A 223 6.35 -4.64 19.13
C ILE A 223 5.75 -3.33 19.65
N ASP A 224 4.66 -3.41 20.41
CA ASP A 224 4.03 -2.23 21.03
C ASP A 224 5.00 -1.50 21.93
N ALA A 225 5.67 -2.23 22.83
CA ALA A 225 6.65 -1.65 23.74
C ALA A 225 7.80 -0.94 23.00
N ILE A 226 8.32 -1.54 21.92
CA ILE A 226 9.42 -0.95 21.13
C ILE A 226 8.94 0.28 20.34
N ALA A 227 7.72 0.24 19.77
CA ALA A 227 7.15 1.38 19.05
C ALA A 227 6.85 2.56 19.99
N GLU A 228 6.31 2.28 21.18
CA GLU A 228 6.09 3.27 22.23
C GLU A 228 7.40 3.85 22.75
N GLU A 229 8.44 3.03 22.93
CA GLU A 229 9.79 3.51 23.28
C GLU A 229 10.28 4.52 22.23
N ALA A 230 10.10 4.24 20.94
CA ALA A 230 10.51 5.15 19.88
C ALA A 230 9.83 6.53 20.00
N ILE A 231 8.54 6.57 20.37
CA ILE A 231 7.80 7.82 20.57
C ILE A 231 8.27 8.53 21.83
N GLN A 232 8.33 7.81 22.96
CA GLN A 232 8.74 8.36 24.26
C GLN A 232 10.16 8.95 24.22
N LYS A 233 11.09 8.27 23.54
CA LYS A 233 12.47 8.75 23.35
C LYS A 233 12.59 9.85 22.29
N LYS A 234 11.48 10.23 21.64
CA LYS A 234 11.43 11.21 20.55
C LYS A 234 12.29 10.80 19.34
N ALA A 235 12.25 9.52 18.98
CA ALA A 235 12.85 9.00 17.75
C ALA A 235 11.95 9.23 16.53
N ALA A 236 10.63 9.22 16.71
CA ALA A 236 9.62 9.68 15.75
C ALA A 236 8.35 10.12 16.49
N PRO A 237 7.58 11.11 15.98
CA PRO A 237 6.27 11.45 16.54
C PRO A 237 5.24 10.33 16.48
N GLY A 238 5.27 9.55 15.40
CA GLY A 238 4.40 8.41 15.21
C GLY A 238 4.93 7.43 14.18
N ALA A 239 4.31 6.26 14.13
CA ALA A 239 4.68 5.18 13.23
C ALA A 239 3.50 4.27 12.91
N VAL A 240 3.60 3.50 11.83
CA VAL A 240 2.72 2.39 11.48
C VAL A 240 3.57 1.14 11.28
N VAL A 241 3.16 0.02 11.88
CA VAL A 241 3.81 -1.28 11.74
C VAL A 241 2.82 -2.26 11.09
N LEU A 242 3.23 -2.89 9.99
CA LEU A 242 2.46 -3.91 9.30
C LEU A 242 3.28 -5.19 9.15
N VAL A 243 2.64 -6.33 9.44
CA VAL A 243 3.18 -7.68 9.26
C VAL A 243 2.19 -8.51 8.46
N ALA A 244 2.65 -9.02 7.32
CA ALA A 244 1.93 -10.02 6.54
C ALA A 244 2.68 -11.35 6.55
N LYS A 245 1.96 -12.45 6.77
CA LYS A 245 2.47 -13.81 6.82
C LYS A 245 1.55 -14.73 6.02
N ASN A 246 2.12 -15.56 5.15
CA ASN A 246 1.37 -16.53 4.34
C ASN A 246 0.19 -15.89 3.57
N GLY A 247 0.41 -14.72 2.96
CA GLY A 247 -0.63 -14.01 2.22
C GLY A 247 -1.71 -13.36 3.08
N LYS A 248 -1.51 -13.23 4.41
CA LYS A 248 -2.46 -12.59 5.32
C LYS A 248 -1.78 -11.49 6.15
N ILE A 249 -2.38 -10.31 6.20
CA ILE A 249 -2.01 -9.24 7.13
C ILE A 249 -2.53 -9.65 8.52
N ILE A 250 -1.59 -9.93 9.42
CA ILE A 250 -1.86 -10.38 10.80
C ILE A 250 -1.55 -9.31 11.84
N TYR A 251 -0.80 -8.28 11.45
CA TYR A 251 -0.50 -7.12 12.27
C TYR A 251 -0.55 -5.85 11.42
N ASN A 252 -1.24 -4.81 11.87
CA ASN A 252 -1.33 -3.48 11.26
C ASN A 252 -1.79 -2.48 12.32
N LYS A 253 -0.84 -1.80 12.96
CA LYS A 253 -1.11 -0.89 14.08
C LYS A 253 -0.36 0.43 13.91
N ALA A 254 -1.04 1.50 14.31
CA ALA A 254 -0.51 2.86 14.31
C ALA A 254 -0.20 3.33 15.74
N TYR A 255 0.83 4.15 15.87
CA TYR A 255 1.33 4.66 17.15
C TYR A 255 1.60 6.15 17.08
N GLY A 256 1.36 6.84 18.18
CA GLY A 256 1.71 8.24 18.34
C GLY A 256 0.81 9.18 17.53
N LYS A 257 1.40 10.28 17.07
CA LYS A 257 0.68 11.38 16.43
C LYS A 257 1.41 11.87 15.19
N HIS A 258 0.73 12.66 14.35
CA HIS A 258 1.34 13.25 13.15
C HIS A 258 2.56 14.12 13.47
N THR A 259 2.53 14.85 14.60
CA THR A 259 3.68 15.58 15.16
C THR A 259 3.64 15.47 16.67
N TYR A 260 4.74 15.78 17.38
CA TYR A 260 4.76 15.74 18.84
C TYR A 260 3.76 16.70 19.50
N GLN A 261 3.35 17.76 18.78
CA GLN A 261 2.42 18.78 19.25
C GLN A 261 1.02 18.65 18.64
N SER A 262 0.81 17.73 17.68
CA SER A 262 -0.49 17.56 17.04
C SER A 262 -1.49 16.93 18.01
N GLU A 263 -2.78 17.14 17.76
CA GLU A 263 -3.85 16.33 18.35
C GLU A 263 -4.33 15.20 17.43
N THR A 264 -3.88 15.21 16.17
CA THR A 264 -4.16 14.14 15.21
C THR A 264 -3.35 12.90 15.55
N LEU A 265 -4.04 11.85 16.00
CA LEU A 265 -3.49 10.52 16.19
C LEU A 265 -3.04 9.92 14.85
N MET A 266 -2.00 9.10 14.90
CA MET A 266 -1.59 8.31 13.73
C MET A 266 -2.65 7.26 13.40
N GLY A 267 -3.01 7.15 12.12
CA GLY A 267 -3.88 6.13 11.55
C GLY A 267 -3.12 5.15 10.66
N VAL A 268 -3.63 3.93 10.53
CA VAL A 268 -3.04 2.90 9.66
C VAL A 268 -3.14 3.22 8.16
N ASP A 269 -4.08 4.10 7.80
CA ASP A 269 -4.33 4.55 6.43
C ASP A 269 -3.62 5.87 6.10
N ASP A 270 -2.85 6.43 7.04
CA ASP A 270 -2.09 7.65 6.81
C ASP A 270 -1.00 7.46 5.75
N ILE A 271 -0.78 8.50 4.96
CA ILE A 271 0.12 8.49 3.81
C ILE A 271 1.49 9.06 4.21
N PHE A 272 2.55 8.28 4.04
CA PHE A 272 3.91 8.65 4.42
C PHE A 272 4.79 8.94 3.21
N ASP A 273 5.75 9.85 3.36
CA ASP A 273 6.90 9.95 2.44
C ASP A 273 7.76 8.69 2.59
N LEU A 274 7.79 7.87 1.55
CA LEU A 274 8.51 6.59 1.57
C LEU A 274 10.03 6.75 1.41
N ALA A 275 10.51 7.95 1.09
CA ALA A 275 11.91 8.24 0.82
C ALA A 275 12.53 7.19 -0.13
N SER A 276 13.63 6.55 0.28
CA SER A 276 14.37 5.60 -0.56
C SER A 276 13.66 4.29 -0.87
N ILE A 277 12.52 3.98 -0.25
CA ILE A 277 11.67 2.87 -0.72
C ILE A 277 11.14 3.15 -2.14
N THR A 278 11.07 4.42 -2.57
CA THR A 278 10.77 4.82 -3.96
C THR A 278 11.62 4.06 -4.98
N LYS A 279 12.89 3.77 -4.65
CA LYS A 279 13.78 2.98 -5.51
C LYS A 279 13.14 1.68 -5.91
N ILE A 280 12.73 0.89 -4.92
CA ILE A 280 12.22 -0.47 -5.12
C ILE A 280 10.74 -0.47 -5.50
N ALA A 281 9.98 0.55 -5.10
CA ALA A 281 8.54 0.62 -5.36
C ALA A 281 8.17 1.26 -6.71
N ALA A 282 9.06 2.04 -7.32
CA ALA A 282 8.82 2.66 -8.63
C ALA A 282 9.92 2.29 -9.65
N THR A 283 11.16 2.70 -9.40
CA THR A 283 12.24 2.62 -10.40
C THR A 283 12.65 1.18 -10.71
N THR A 284 12.83 0.36 -9.68
CA THR A 284 13.25 -1.03 -9.84
C THR A 284 12.17 -1.88 -10.47
N VAL A 285 10.89 -1.76 -10.04
CA VAL A 285 9.79 -2.52 -10.67
C VAL A 285 9.58 -2.13 -12.13
N ALA A 286 9.77 -0.86 -12.49
CA ALA A 286 9.77 -0.44 -13.88
C ALA A 286 10.96 -1.04 -14.67
N ALA A 287 12.16 -1.04 -14.08
CA ALA A 287 13.32 -1.66 -14.70
C ALA A 287 13.16 -3.19 -14.88
N MET A 288 12.54 -3.88 -13.92
CA MET A 288 12.19 -5.29 -14.02
C MET A 288 11.28 -5.54 -15.23
N LYS A 289 10.21 -4.75 -15.38
CA LYS A 289 9.27 -4.89 -16.49
C LYS A 289 9.94 -4.66 -17.85
N LEU A 290 10.72 -3.60 -17.96
CA LEU A 290 11.42 -3.28 -19.19
C LEU A 290 12.50 -4.31 -19.53
N GLN A 291 13.12 -4.94 -18.53
CA GLN A 291 14.12 -5.98 -18.74
C GLN A 291 13.49 -7.25 -19.30
N GLU A 292 12.37 -7.72 -18.74
CA GLU A 292 11.68 -8.91 -19.26
C GLU A 292 11.01 -8.69 -20.62
N GLU A 293 10.62 -7.45 -20.94
CA GLU A 293 10.14 -7.05 -22.27
C GLU A 293 11.28 -6.93 -23.30
N GLY A 294 12.55 -7.15 -22.90
CA GLY A 294 13.71 -7.03 -23.77
C GLY A 294 14.07 -5.59 -24.13
N LYS A 295 13.43 -4.59 -23.51
CA LYS A 295 13.67 -3.15 -23.76
C LYS A 295 14.82 -2.58 -22.94
N LEU A 296 15.15 -3.20 -21.81
CA LEU A 296 16.28 -2.85 -20.95
C LEU A 296 17.28 -4.02 -20.87
N ASN A 297 18.43 -3.86 -21.51
CA ASN A 297 19.60 -4.71 -21.31
C ASN A 297 20.48 -4.16 -20.17
N LEU A 298 20.68 -4.97 -19.13
CA LEU A 298 21.47 -4.64 -17.93
C LEU A 298 22.98 -4.51 -18.22
N ASP A 299 23.51 -5.22 -19.21
CA ASP A 299 24.92 -5.16 -19.59
C ASP A 299 25.24 -4.06 -20.60
N ALA A 300 24.21 -3.40 -21.13
CA ALA A 300 24.38 -2.29 -22.06
C ALA A 300 24.94 -1.04 -21.37
N PRO A 301 25.75 -0.24 -22.08
CA PRO A 301 26.23 1.04 -21.58
C PRO A 301 25.11 2.10 -21.52
N LEU A 302 25.23 3.07 -20.60
CA LEU A 302 24.29 4.20 -20.48
C LEU A 302 24.10 4.98 -21.79
N ALA A 303 25.15 5.07 -22.61
CA ALA A 303 25.13 5.72 -23.92
C ALA A 303 24.08 5.18 -24.90
N ASN A 304 23.61 3.94 -24.69
CA ASN A 304 22.57 3.33 -25.51
C ASN A 304 21.19 3.93 -25.23
N TYR A 305 20.91 4.28 -23.97
CA TYR A 305 19.60 4.78 -23.55
C TYR A 305 19.56 6.30 -23.39
N ILE A 306 20.69 6.91 -23.01
CA ILE A 306 20.77 8.34 -22.72
C ILE A 306 21.82 8.96 -23.64
N ALA A 307 21.39 9.46 -24.79
CA ALA A 307 22.29 10.04 -25.80
C ALA A 307 23.22 11.14 -25.26
N ARG A 308 22.75 11.93 -24.27
CA ARG A 308 23.54 13.00 -23.62
C ARG A 308 24.75 12.47 -22.83
N THR A 309 24.84 11.18 -22.54
CA THR A 309 26.01 10.58 -21.88
C THR A 309 27.14 10.21 -22.83
N ARG A 310 26.89 10.14 -24.15
CA ARG A 310 27.86 9.65 -25.15
C ARG A 310 29.19 10.42 -25.18
N ARG A 311 29.18 11.69 -24.73
CA ARG A 311 30.35 12.58 -24.70
C ARG A 311 30.83 12.88 -23.27
N THR A 312 30.47 12.04 -22.30
CA THR A 312 30.88 12.21 -20.90
C THR A 312 31.58 10.95 -20.38
N ASN A 313 32.18 11.04 -19.20
CA ASN A 313 32.76 9.87 -18.52
C ASN A 313 31.71 8.83 -18.09
N LYS A 314 30.41 9.06 -18.35
CA LYS A 314 29.32 8.12 -18.05
C LYS A 314 29.00 7.16 -19.20
N ALA A 315 29.49 7.43 -20.42
CA ALA A 315 29.06 6.74 -21.63
C ALA A 315 29.06 5.21 -21.48
N ASN A 316 30.16 4.64 -20.99
CA ASN A 316 30.42 3.21 -20.95
C ASN A 316 30.00 2.53 -19.63
N ILE A 317 29.37 3.24 -18.71
CA ILE A 317 28.88 2.64 -17.45
C ILE A 317 27.76 1.67 -17.79
N LYS A 318 27.84 0.42 -17.32
CA LYS A 318 26.77 -0.56 -17.52
C LYS A 318 25.56 -0.23 -16.63
N VAL A 319 24.35 -0.48 -17.14
CA VAL A 319 23.11 -0.33 -16.34
C VAL A 319 23.16 -1.17 -15.06
N LYS A 320 23.73 -2.38 -15.11
CA LYS A 320 23.91 -3.26 -13.95
C LYS A 320 24.71 -2.57 -12.84
N ASP A 321 25.79 -1.88 -13.18
CA ASP A 321 26.62 -1.17 -12.20
C ASP A 321 25.90 0.04 -11.60
N VAL A 322 25.02 0.68 -12.37
CA VAL A 322 24.13 1.73 -11.85
C VAL A 322 23.17 1.17 -10.81
N MET A 323 22.45 0.10 -11.15
CA MET A 323 21.48 -0.56 -10.24
C MET A 323 22.12 -1.13 -8.96
N LEU A 324 23.42 -1.45 -9.00
CA LEU A 324 24.17 -1.98 -7.86
C LEU A 324 24.91 -0.90 -7.05
N HIS A 325 24.82 0.38 -7.44
CA HIS A 325 25.62 1.46 -6.87
C HIS A 325 27.15 1.21 -6.95
N GLN A 326 27.60 0.66 -8.09
CA GLN A 326 28.99 0.34 -8.40
C GLN A 326 29.55 1.17 -9.57
N ALA A 327 28.71 2.03 -10.17
CA ALA A 327 29.07 2.92 -11.28
C ALA A 327 30.16 3.95 -10.93
N GLY A 328 30.48 4.13 -9.64
CA GLY A 328 31.47 5.11 -9.19
C GLY A 328 30.96 6.55 -9.14
N PHE A 329 29.64 6.75 -9.27
CA PHE A 329 29.03 8.08 -9.11
C PHE A 329 29.34 8.68 -7.74
N VAL A 330 29.38 10.01 -7.67
CA VAL A 330 29.38 10.70 -6.38
C VAL A 330 28.10 10.34 -5.60
N PRO A 331 28.17 10.20 -4.26
CA PRO A 331 27.00 9.79 -3.47
C PRO A 331 25.81 10.73 -3.62
N PHE A 332 26.09 12.04 -3.57
CA PHE A 332 25.09 13.10 -3.49
C PHE A 332 25.65 14.40 -4.08
N ILE A 333 24.77 15.20 -4.70
CA ILE A 333 25.07 16.58 -5.11
C ILE A 333 24.09 17.50 -4.37
N PRO A 334 24.56 18.46 -3.57
CA PRO A 334 23.69 19.34 -2.78
C PRO A 334 23.12 20.49 -3.63
N PHE A 335 22.28 20.17 -4.63
CA PHE A 335 21.71 21.15 -5.57
C PHE A 335 21.08 22.38 -4.90
N TYR A 336 20.54 22.20 -3.69
CA TYR A 336 19.83 23.23 -2.94
C TYR A 336 20.72 24.31 -2.31
N LYS A 337 22.04 24.11 -2.24
CA LYS A 337 22.95 25.04 -1.55
C LYS A 337 23.26 26.30 -2.37
N ASP A 338 23.34 26.17 -3.70
CA ASP A 338 23.82 27.22 -4.59
C ASP A 338 22.74 27.64 -5.59
N ILE A 339 21.53 27.92 -5.09
CA ILE A 339 20.41 28.39 -5.92
C ILE A 339 20.62 29.86 -6.27
N GLU A 340 20.71 30.18 -7.56
CA GLU A 340 20.82 31.57 -8.03
C GLU A 340 19.57 32.38 -7.63
N LYS A 341 19.73 33.69 -7.39
CA LYS A 341 18.62 34.55 -6.91
C LYS A 341 17.43 34.63 -7.87
N ASN A 342 17.70 34.54 -9.17
CA ASN A 342 16.72 34.49 -10.26
C ASN A 342 16.29 33.06 -10.61
N ALA A 343 16.71 32.06 -9.84
CA ALA A 343 16.35 30.67 -10.09
C ALA A 343 15.10 30.21 -9.31
N PHE A 344 14.43 31.12 -8.61
CA PHE A 344 13.21 30.81 -7.87
C PHE A 344 12.25 32.00 -7.74
N SER A 345 10.99 31.66 -7.47
CA SER A 345 9.92 32.61 -7.15
C SER A 345 9.08 32.11 -5.98
N ARG A 346 8.39 33.03 -5.29
CA ARG A 346 7.37 32.73 -4.27
C ARG A 346 5.99 32.50 -4.87
N ILE A 347 5.81 32.88 -6.13
CA ILE A 347 4.55 32.78 -6.87
C ILE A 347 4.82 31.95 -8.14
N ALA A 348 3.89 31.06 -8.46
CA ALA A 348 3.98 30.28 -9.69
C ALA A 348 3.65 31.16 -10.91
N ASP A 349 4.43 31.00 -11.97
CA ASP A 349 4.14 31.54 -13.30
C ASP A 349 4.72 30.60 -14.38
N GLU A 350 4.67 31.01 -15.65
CA GLU A 350 5.20 30.22 -16.78
C GLU A 350 6.71 29.92 -16.69
N ASN A 351 7.48 30.78 -16.03
CA ASN A 351 8.92 30.63 -15.84
C ASN A 351 9.25 29.81 -14.59
N TYR A 352 8.37 29.79 -13.58
CA TYR A 352 8.56 29.10 -12.29
C TYR A 352 7.45 28.09 -11.98
N THR A 353 7.50 26.92 -12.62
CA THR A 353 6.49 25.86 -12.44
C THR A 353 6.92 24.72 -11.51
N VAL A 354 8.21 24.59 -11.18
CA VAL A 354 8.72 23.48 -10.35
C VAL A 354 8.46 23.76 -8.86
N LYS A 355 7.34 23.27 -8.34
CA LYS A 355 6.96 23.47 -6.94
C LYS A 355 7.77 22.59 -5.99
N VAL A 356 8.59 23.19 -5.13
CA VAL A 356 9.39 22.47 -4.13
C VAL A 356 8.78 22.48 -2.73
N ALA A 357 7.94 23.49 -2.43
CA ALA A 357 7.14 23.60 -1.21
C ALA A 357 5.99 24.61 -1.41
N ASP A 358 5.19 24.85 -0.38
CA ASP A 358 4.21 25.95 -0.38
C ASP A 358 4.93 27.29 -0.64
N SER A 359 4.44 28.05 -1.62
CA SER A 359 5.00 29.36 -2.02
C SER A 359 6.51 29.32 -2.31
N PHE A 360 7.01 28.24 -2.92
CA PHE A 360 8.40 28.13 -3.37
C PHE A 360 8.47 27.31 -4.67
N TYR A 361 8.82 28.01 -5.75
CA TYR A 361 8.89 27.48 -7.11
C TYR A 361 10.26 27.73 -7.72
N LEU A 362 10.85 26.73 -8.38
CA LEU A 362 12.05 26.86 -9.20
C LEU A 362 11.68 27.01 -10.69
N ASN A 363 12.66 27.36 -11.52
CA ASN A 363 12.44 27.49 -12.96
C ASN A 363 11.83 26.22 -13.57
N THR A 364 10.97 26.40 -14.57
CA THR A 364 10.25 25.32 -15.27
C THR A 364 11.14 24.17 -15.74
N ASN A 365 12.38 24.45 -16.16
CA ASN A 365 13.33 23.45 -16.65
C ASN A 365 14.50 23.17 -15.69
N TYR A 366 14.37 23.49 -14.39
CA TYR A 366 15.47 23.42 -13.43
C TYR A 366 16.22 22.08 -13.42
N TYR A 367 15.49 20.96 -13.48
CA TYR A 367 16.10 19.63 -13.59
C TYR A 367 17.01 19.50 -14.80
N ARG A 368 16.54 19.88 -16.00
CA ARG A 368 17.28 19.74 -17.26
C ARG A 368 18.44 20.72 -17.35
N ASP A 369 18.21 21.96 -16.93
CA ASP A 369 19.13 23.08 -17.18
C ASP A 369 20.22 23.23 -16.13
N VAL A 370 19.97 22.75 -14.91
CA VAL A 370 20.89 22.83 -13.77
C VAL A 370 21.30 21.45 -13.31
N MET A 371 20.37 20.66 -12.76
CA MET A 371 20.70 19.42 -12.06
C MET A 371 21.34 18.39 -13.00
N TRP A 372 20.75 18.19 -14.17
CA TRP A 372 21.20 17.21 -15.16
C TRP A 372 22.57 17.57 -15.74
N LYS A 373 22.84 18.86 -16.00
CA LYS A 373 24.17 19.31 -16.44
C LYS A 373 25.24 19.03 -15.38
N GLN A 374 24.96 19.33 -14.11
CA GLN A 374 25.87 19.03 -13.01
C GLN A 374 26.12 17.53 -12.85
N MET A 375 25.08 16.69 -12.93
CA MET A 375 25.22 15.23 -12.87
C MET A 375 26.07 14.70 -14.03
N LEU A 376 25.86 15.17 -15.26
CA LEU A 376 26.64 14.77 -16.44
C LEU A 376 28.11 15.21 -16.35
N ALA A 377 28.41 16.34 -15.73
CA ALA A 377 29.77 16.85 -15.53
C ALA A 377 30.48 16.24 -14.31
N SER A 378 29.75 15.61 -13.38
CA SER A 378 30.33 15.08 -12.14
C SER A 378 31.42 14.01 -12.38
N PRO A 379 32.46 13.96 -11.53
CA PRO A 379 33.49 12.93 -11.64
C PRO A 379 32.96 11.55 -11.23
N LEU A 380 33.62 10.49 -11.72
CA LEU A 380 33.50 9.16 -11.14
C LEU A 380 34.61 8.99 -10.10
N LYS A 381 34.26 8.69 -8.85
CA LYS A 381 35.23 8.60 -7.74
C LYS A 381 35.63 7.17 -7.42
N THR A 382 34.69 6.23 -7.50
CA THR A 382 34.91 4.84 -7.03
C THR A 382 34.32 3.79 -7.97
N PRO A 383 34.63 3.77 -9.28
CA PRO A 383 34.15 2.71 -10.18
C PRO A 383 34.53 1.31 -9.65
N GLY A 384 33.59 0.38 -9.72
CA GLY A 384 33.81 -1.01 -9.26
C GLY A 384 33.88 -1.15 -7.73
N LYS A 385 33.47 -0.14 -6.97
CA LYS A 385 33.25 -0.24 -5.52
C LYS A 385 31.81 0.10 -5.18
N TYR A 386 31.27 -0.56 -4.16
CA TYR A 386 29.95 -0.24 -3.64
C TYR A 386 29.98 1.09 -2.88
N VAL A 387 29.31 2.11 -3.42
CA VAL A 387 29.07 3.40 -2.76
C VAL A 387 27.65 3.84 -3.10
N TYR A 388 26.77 3.82 -2.09
CA TYR A 388 25.39 4.24 -2.25
C TYR A 388 25.30 5.66 -2.82
N SER A 389 24.54 5.82 -3.91
CA SER A 389 24.50 7.08 -4.68
C SER A 389 23.13 7.35 -5.26
N ASP A 390 22.58 8.53 -4.96
CA ASP A 390 21.29 8.99 -5.49
C ASP A 390 21.32 9.19 -7.01
N LEU A 391 22.49 9.61 -7.55
CA LEU A 391 22.70 9.78 -8.98
C LEU A 391 22.34 8.50 -9.73
N SER A 392 22.66 7.33 -9.16
CA SER A 392 22.35 6.05 -9.79
C SER A 392 20.88 5.97 -10.22
N MET A 393 19.97 6.42 -9.35
CA MET A 393 18.55 6.32 -9.63
C MET A 393 18.00 7.49 -10.45
N TYR A 394 18.66 8.65 -10.46
CA TYR A 394 18.38 9.67 -11.47
C TYR A 394 18.70 9.16 -12.88
N PHE A 395 19.84 8.50 -13.07
CA PHE A 395 20.17 7.87 -14.35
C PHE A 395 19.18 6.76 -14.70
N MET A 396 18.77 5.91 -13.74
CA MET A 396 17.73 4.90 -14.02
C MET A 396 16.39 5.51 -14.41
N LYS A 397 15.94 6.59 -13.76
CA LYS A 397 14.75 7.34 -14.18
C LYS A 397 14.88 7.81 -15.62
N GLU A 398 16.02 8.42 -15.99
CA GLU A 398 16.25 8.85 -17.38
C GLU A 398 16.25 7.67 -18.36
N ILE A 399 16.83 6.52 -18.01
CA ILE A 399 16.76 5.32 -18.86
C ILE A 399 15.31 4.91 -19.08
N ILE A 400 14.53 4.77 -18.01
CA ILE A 400 13.13 4.34 -18.06
C ILE A 400 12.32 5.31 -18.93
N GLU A 401 12.41 6.62 -18.68
CA GLU A 401 11.63 7.61 -19.43
C GLU A 401 12.06 7.72 -20.90
N ASN A 402 13.33 7.49 -21.23
CA ASN A 402 13.78 7.42 -22.63
C ASN A 402 13.32 6.13 -23.32
N ILE A 403 13.17 5.01 -22.60
CA ILE A 403 12.63 3.77 -23.17
C ILE A 403 11.11 3.88 -23.37
N THR A 404 10.40 4.39 -22.38
CA THR A 404 8.93 4.38 -22.34
C THR A 404 8.31 5.59 -23.02
N GLN A 405 9.08 6.65 -23.25
CA GLN A 405 8.61 7.95 -23.76
C GLN A 405 7.52 8.58 -22.90
N GLN A 406 7.48 8.24 -21.61
CA GLN A 406 6.54 8.82 -20.65
C GLN A 406 7.19 8.98 -19.27
N PRO A 407 6.72 9.95 -18.45
CA PRO A 407 7.21 10.13 -17.08
C PRO A 407 7.05 8.87 -16.23
N ILE A 408 7.99 8.63 -15.32
CA ILE A 408 7.96 7.44 -14.46
C ILE A 408 6.65 7.30 -13.65
N PRO A 409 6.00 8.36 -13.10
CA PRO A 409 4.74 8.22 -12.37
C PRO A 409 3.62 7.62 -13.21
N ASN A 410 3.54 8.02 -14.49
CA ASN A 410 2.52 7.51 -15.41
C ASN A 410 2.78 6.03 -15.73
N TYR A 411 4.03 5.68 -16.02
CA TYR A 411 4.40 4.30 -16.34
C TYR A 411 4.08 3.34 -15.19
N VAL A 412 4.50 3.67 -13.96
CA VAL A 412 4.26 2.78 -12.81
C VAL A 412 2.79 2.75 -12.39
N SER A 413 2.06 3.86 -12.53
CA SER A 413 0.62 3.90 -12.26
C SER A 413 -0.15 2.96 -13.21
N GLN A 414 0.11 3.06 -14.51
CA GLN A 414 -0.58 2.26 -15.53
C GLN A 414 -0.23 0.77 -15.47
N ASN A 415 1.06 0.44 -15.27
CA ASN A 415 1.54 -0.93 -15.36
C ASN A 415 1.46 -1.70 -14.05
N PHE A 416 1.39 -1.00 -12.91
CA PHE A 416 1.39 -1.63 -11.59
C PHE A 416 0.29 -1.07 -10.68
N TYR A 417 0.32 0.22 -10.35
CA TYR A 417 -0.45 0.71 -9.20
C TYR A 417 -1.96 0.59 -9.41
N ASN A 418 -2.49 1.01 -10.56
CA ASN A 418 -3.92 0.96 -10.84
C ASN A 418 -4.42 -0.49 -10.92
N LYS A 419 -3.65 -1.36 -11.57
CA LYS A 419 -3.98 -2.79 -11.72
C LYS A 419 -3.94 -3.57 -10.41
N LEU A 420 -3.00 -3.22 -9.53
CA LEU A 420 -2.87 -3.80 -8.20
C LEU A 420 -3.90 -3.23 -7.20
N GLY A 421 -4.52 -2.09 -7.50
CA GLY A 421 -5.44 -1.37 -6.61
C GLY A 421 -4.72 -0.51 -5.55
N LEU A 422 -3.52 -0.01 -5.84
CA LEU A 422 -2.73 0.81 -4.90
C LEU A 422 -3.21 2.27 -4.90
N GLU A 423 -4.29 2.54 -4.18
CA GLU A 423 -4.97 3.84 -4.22
C GLU A 423 -4.17 5.00 -3.63
N THR A 424 -3.34 4.75 -2.62
CA THR A 424 -2.52 5.75 -1.91
C THR A 424 -1.11 5.91 -2.46
N MET A 425 -0.64 4.97 -3.28
CA MET A 425 0.73 4.98 -3.79
C MET A 425 0.89 5.98 -4.96
N VAL A 426 1.48 7.15 -4.68
CA VAL A 426 1.55 8.24 -5.65
C VAL A 426 2.77 9.15 -5.44
N PHE A 427 3.23 9.80 -6.51
CA PHE A 427 4.11 10.96 -6.40
C PHE A 427 3.25 12.22 -6.20
N ASN A 428 3.77 13.26 -5.54
CA ASN A 428 3.05 14.52 -5.32
C ASN A 428 1.65 14.32 -4.71
N PRO A 429 1.54 13.76 -3.49
CA PRO A 429 0.28 13.30 -2.90
C PRO A 429 -0.76 14.41 -2.71
N ARG A 430 -0.36 15.69 -2.67
CA ARG A 430 -1.27 16.83 -2.53
C ARG A 430 -2.17 17.05 -3.75
N ASP A 431 -1.88 16.41 -4.88
CA ASP A 431 -2.71 16.47 -6.08
C ASP A 431 -3.94 15.55 -5.96
N LYS A 432 -3.87 14.52 -5.10
CA LYS A 432 -4.95 13.54 -4.87
C LYS A 432 -5.56 13.60 -3.47
N PHE A 433 -4.78 13.94 -2.45
CA PHE A 433 -5.17 13.79 -1.05
C PHE A 433 -5.23 15.12 -0.30
N LYS A 434 -6.17 15.18 0.66
CA LYS A 434 -6.23 16.30 1.60
C LYS A 434 -4.99 16.26 2.50
N LYS A 435 -4.47 17.44 2.84
CA LYS A 435 -3.26 17.60 3.68
C LYS A 435 -3.32 16.76 4.96
N GLY A 436 -4.46 16.72 5.66
CA GLY A 436 -4.63 15.96 6.90
C GLY A 436 -4.54 14.43 6.78
N GLN A 437 -4.55 13.87 5.58
CA GLN A 437 -4.34 12.42 5.34
C GLN A 437 -2.86 12.06 5.14
N ILE A 438 -2.00 13.07 5.04
CA ILE A 438 -0.57 12.90 4.77
C ILE A 438 0.19 13.23 6.04
N VAL A 439 1.20 12.44 6.38
CA VAL A 439 2.02 12.67 7.57
C VAL A 439 3.09 13.74 7.27
N PRO A 440 3.24 14.80 8.09
CA PRO A 440 4.29 15.78 7.91
C PRO A 440 5.68 15.21 8.23
N THR A 441 6.72 15.67 7.52
CA THR A 441 8.09 15.13 7.60
C THR A 441 9.04 16.02 8.40
N GLU A 442 9.48 17.18 7.91
CA GLU A 442 10.49 18.01 8.59
C GLU A 442 10.04 19.48 8.67
N ILE A 443 10.40 20.18 9.75
CA ILE A 443 10.44 21.65 9.75
C ILE A 443 11.75 22.07 9.06
N ASP A 444 11.72 22.20 7.74
CA ASP A 444 12.90 22.52 6.92
C ASP A 444 13.29 23.98 7.11
N ASN A 445 14.19 24.24 8.06
CA ASN A 445 14.67 25.57 8.40
C ASN A 445 15.93 25.99 7.64
N TYR A 446 16.43 25.19 6.70
CA TYR A 446 17.68 25.48 5.98
C TYR A 446 17.46 25.76 4.49
N PHE A 447 16.56 25.03 3.83
CA PHE A 447 16.27 25.18 2.40
C PHE A 447 14.90 25.81 2.16
N ARG A 448 13.80 25.10 2.42
CA ARG A 448 12.44 25.55 2.03
C ARG A 448 11.79 26.50 3.04
N LYS A 449 12.34 26.59 4.26
CA LYS A 449 11.89 27.49 5.35
C LYS A 449 10.41 27.26 5.72
N THR A 450 9.97 26.01 5.72
CA THR A 450 8.58 25.64 6.01
C THR A 450 8.46 24.21 6.53
N LEU A 451 7.31 23.87 7.14
CA LEU A 451 6.95 22.49 7.46
C LEU A 451 6.62 21.75 6.16
N LEU A 452 7.36 20.67 5.91
CA LEU A 452 7.12 19.78 4.80
C LEU A 452 5.94 18.88 5.12
N TRP A 453 4.85 19.09 4.38
CA TRP A 453 3.61 18.36 4.56
C TRP A 453 3.03 18.02 3.19
N GLY A 454 3.22 16.77 2.76
CA GLY A 454 2.90 16.32 1.40
C GLY A 454 3.87 16.79 0.31
N TYR A 455 5.06 17.23 0.71
CA TYR A 455 6.20 17.47 -0.19
C TYR A 455 7.30 16.48 0.16
N VAL A 456 7.97 15.95 -0.87
CA VAL A 456 9.10 15.03 -0.67
C VAL A 456 10.18 15.69 0.20
N HIS A 457 10.66 14.94 1.19
CA HIS A 457 11.69 15.40 2.11
C HIS A 457 13.02 15.65 1.38
N ASP A 458 13.42 14.71 0.52
CA ASP A 458 14.66 14.77 -0.26
C ASP A 458 14.77 16.05 -1.10
N GLN A 459 15.87 16.79 -0.93
CA GLN A 459 16.09 18.07 -1.58
C GLN A 459 16.22 17.93 -3.09
N GLY A 460 16.99 16.95 -3.56
CA GLY A 460 17.15 16.72 -4.99
C GLY A 460 15.82 16.35 -5.64
N ALA A 461 15.04 15.46 -5.04
CA ALA A 461 13.74 15.04 -5.58
C ALA A 461 12.74 16.20 -5.60
N ALA A 462 12.70 17.04 -4.56
CA ALA A 462 11.87 18.25 -4.55
C ALA A 462 12.23 19.16 -5.74
N MET A 463 13.53 19.42 -5.93
CA MET A 463 14.03 20.25 -7.03
C MET A 463 13.83 19.63 -8.43
N ALA A 464 13.57 18.33 -8.51
CA ALA A 464 13.17 17.61 -9.72
C ALA A 464 11.65 17.56 -9.92
N GLY A 465 10.87 18.43 -9.25
CA GLY A 465 9.41 18.48 -9.34
C GLY A 465 8.70 17.43 -8.49
N GLY A 466 9.35 16.93 -7.44
CA GLY A 466 8.83 15.91 -6.54
C GLY A 466 8.95 14.48 -7.08
N VAL A 467 9.52 14.30 -8.28
CA VAL A 467 9.61 13.00 -8.97
C VAL A 467 11.07 12.67 -9.28
N ALA A 468 11.66 11.76 -8.51
CA ALA A 468 13.00 11.23 -8.78
C ALA A 468 13.04 9.71 -8.64
N GLY A 469 14.07 9.09 -9.24
CA GLY A 469 14.19 7.63 -9.17
C GLY A 469 14.58 7.11 -7.78
N HIS A 470 15.14 7.95 -6.92
CA HIS A 470 15.57 7.59 -5.57
C HIS A 470 14.58 7.97 -4.47
N ALA A 471 13.66 8.92 -4.70
CA ALA A 471 12.73 9.48 -3.71
C ALA A 471 11.55 10.21 -4.40
N GLY A 472 10.46 10.44 -3.66
CA GLY A 472 9.29 11.18 -4.15
C GLY A 472 7.97 10.43 -4.05
N LEU A 473 8.02 9.11 -3.81
CA LEU A 473 6.83 8.29 -3.67
C LEU A 473 6.25 8.37 -2.26
N PHE A 474 4.94 8.46 -2.17
CA PHE A 474 4.14 8.42 -0.95
C PHE A 474 3.20 7.22 -0.98
N SER A 475 2.90 6.64 0.18
CA SER A 475 1.94 5.52 0.31
C SER A 475 1.55 5.29 1.77
N ASN A 476 0.45 4.57 2.00
CA ASN A 476 0.19 3.89 3.27
C ASN A 476 0.92 2.53 3.34
N ALA A 477 0.81 1.84 4.47
CA ALA A 477 1.45 0.53 4.69
C ALA A 477 0.79 -0.60 3.89
N THR A 478 -0.53 -0.57 3.72
CA THR A 478 -1.30 -1.62 3.03
C THR A 478 -0.94 -1.72 1.55
N ASP A 479 -0.90 -0.61 0.83
CA ASP A 479 -0.56 -0.58 -0.59
C ASP A 479 0.89 -1.01 -0.83
N LEU A 480 1.80 -0.60 0.06
CA LEU A 480 3.17 -1.05 0.01
C LEU A 480 3.25 -2.57 0.26
N ALA A 481 2.43 -3.12 1.16
CA ALA A 481 2.36 -4.57 1.39
C ALA A 481 1.84 -5.31 0.16
N ILE A 482 0.85 -4.77 -0.56
CA ILE A 482 0.32 -5.37 -1.80
C ILE A 482 1.41 -5.46 -2.87
N LEU A 483 2.15 -4.37 -3.12
CA LEU A 483 3.24 -4.39 -4.09
C LEU A 483 4.33 -5.40 -3.69
N MET A 484 4.67 -5.46 -2.41
CA MET A 484 5.64 -6.44 -1.90
C MET A 484 5.11 -7.87 -1.97
N GLN A 485 3.81 -8.09 -1.78
CA GLN A 485 3.20 -9.42 -1.92
C GLN A 485 3.24 -9.89 -3.38
N MET A 486 3.06 -8.99 -4.35
CA MET A 486 3.26 -9.31 -5.76
C MET A 486 4.69 -9.84 -6.01
N LEU A 487 5.71 -9.19 -5.43
CA LEU A 487 7.09 -9.67 -5.53
C LEU A 487 7.32 -10.98 -4.76
N LEU A 488 6.78 -11.11 -3.54
CA LEU A 488 6.85 -12.35 -2.75
C LEU A 488 6.22 -13.54 -3.49
N ASN A 489 5.12 -13.30 -4.21
CA ASN A 489 4.43 -14.25 -5.09
C ASN A 489 5.12 -14.44 -6.45
N LYS A 490 6.40 -14.06 -6.56
CA LYS A 490 7.19 -14.18 -7.80
C LYS A 490 6.53 -13.51 -9.01
N GLY A 491 5.92 -12.36 -8.79
CA GLY A 491 5.38 -11.50 -9.83
C GLY A 491 3.87 -11.62 -10.07
N SER A 492 3.14 -12.41 -9.28
CA SER A 492 1.70 -12.61 -9.43
C SER A 492 0.89 -12.01 -8.28
N TYR A 493 -0.25 -11.38 -8.58
CA TYR A 493 -1.18 -10.87 -7.57
C TYR A 493 -2.56 -10.65 -8.18
N GLY A 494 -3.64 -10.90 -7.43
CA GLY A 494 -5.00 -10.63 -7.90
C GLY A 494 -5.41 -11.44 -9.13
N GLY A 495 -4.79 -12.59 -9.36
CA GLY A 495 -5.03 -13.43 -10.54
C GLY A 495 -4.33 -12.97 -11.82
N GLU A 496 -3.45 -11.96 -11.76
CA GLU A 496 -2.64 -11.46 -12.89
C GLU A 496 -1.14 -11.70 -12.64
N GLN A 497 -0.39 -12.00 -13.72
CA GLN A 497 1.07 -12.07 -13.71
C GLN A 497 1.66 -10.73 -14.20
N PHE A 498 2.24 -9.95 -13.30
CA PHE A 498 2.84 -8.65 -13.58
C PHE A 498 4.27 -8.74 -14.10
N LEU A 499 5.06 -9.64 -13.50
CA LEU A 499 6.47 -9.89 -13.78
C LEU A 499 6.70 -11.39 -13.82
N LYS A 500 7.60 -11.90 -14.66
CA LYS A 500 7.90 -13.34 -14.66
C LYS A 500 8.66 -13.75 -13.38
N PRO A 501 8.48 -14.97 -12.87
CA PRO A 501 9.20 -15.45 -11.69
C PRO A 501 10.72 -15.30 -11.79
N GLU A 502 11.30 -15.61 -12.95
CA GLU A 502 12.75 -15.49 -13.21
C GLU A 502 13.24 -14.04 -13.17
N THR A 503 12.40 -13.07 -13.55
CA THR A 503 12.71 -11.64 -13.46
C THR A 503 12.78 -11.21 -11.99
N VAL A 504 11.82 -11.66 -11.17
CA VAL A 504 11.80 -11.36 -9.74
C VAL A 504 13.01 -11.96 -9.04
N GLU A 505 13.34 -13.22 -9.34
CA GLU A 505 14.51 -13.90 -8.80
C GLU A 505 15.81 -13.18 -9.19
N LEU A 506 15.98 -12.83 -10.47
CA LEU A 506 17.15 -12.10 -10.96
C LEU A 506 17.38 -10.79 -10.19
N PHE A 507 16.34 -9.99 -9.99
CA PHE A 507 16.50 -8.68 -9.34
C PHE A 507 16.65 -8.77 -7.83
N THR A 508 16.02 -9.76 -7.20
CA THR A 508 16.03 -9.88 -5.74
C THR A 508 17.26 -10.62 -5.22
N GLN A 509 17.87 -11.56 -5.97
CA GLN A 509 19.08 -12.29 -5.57
C GLN A 509 20.33 -11.41 -5.44
N GLN A 510 21.37 -11.88 -4.74
CA GLN A 510 22.65 -11.18 -4.69
C GLN A 510 23.31 -11.15 -6.08
N GLN A 511 23.76 -9.97 -6.50
CA GLN A 511 24.19 -9.73 -7.89
C GLN A 511 25.65 -9.30 -8.03
N SER A 512 26.37 -9.21 -6.91
CA SER A 512 27.78 -8.83 -6.86
C SER A 512 28.46 -9.40 -5.62
N PRO A 513 29.75 -9.79 -5.69
CA PRO A 513 30.53 -10.13 -4.51
C PRO A 513 30.92 -8.89 -3.66
N LEU A 514 30.82 -7.68 -4.23
CA LEU A 514 31.27 -6.44 -3.58
C LEU A 514 30.23 -5.85 -2.63
N SER A 515 28.97 -6.24 -2.78
CA SER A 515 27.88 -5.80 -1.91
C SER A 515 26.84 -6.89 -1.78
N ARG A 516 26.10 -6.86 -0.69
CA ARG A 516 24.96 -7.76 -0.45
C ARG A 516 23.79 -7.55 -1.41
N ARG A 517 23.80 -6.52 -2.25
CA ARG A 517 22.59 -6.03 -2.93
C ARG A 517 22.12 -6.96 -4.05
N GLY A 518 20.80 -6.94 -4.25
CA GLY A 518 20.20 -7.26 -5.54
C GLY A 518 20.18 -6.04 -6.47
N LEU A 519 19.58 -6.19 -7.65
CA LEU A 519 19.41 -5.06 -8.57
C LEU A 519 18.38 -4.11 -7.98
N GLY A 520 18.83 -2.99 -7.40
CA GLY A 520 17.97 -2.00 -6.74
C GLY A 520 17.55 -2.36 -5.31
N PHE A 521 17.46 -3.64 -4.96
CA PHE A 521 17.11 -4.11 -3.62
C PHE A 521 18.31 -4.21 -2.67
N ASP A 522 18.09 -3.87 -1.40
CA ASP A 522 19.00 -4.25 -0.32
C ASP A 522 18.69 -5.68 0.15
N ARG A 523 19.66 -6.34 0.77
CA ARG A 523 19.51 -7.70 1.33
C ARG A 523 20.10 -7.78 2.74
N LYS A 524 19.95 -8.94 3.39
CA LYS A 524 20.63 -9.25 4.66
C LYS A 524 22.13 -9.00 4.57
N ASP A 525 22.71 -8.38 5.60
CA ASP A 525 24.14 -8.15 5.66
C ASP A 525 24.88 -9.47 5.88
N PRO A 526 25.89 -9.80 5.05
CA PRO A 526 26.67 -11.02 5.22
C PRO A 526 27.50 -11.00 6.51
N ASP A 527 27.81 -9.81 7.04
CA ASP A 527 28.40 -9.66 8.37
C ASP A 527 27.30 -9.79 9.44
N LEU A 528 27.20 -10.99 10.00
CA LEU A 528 26.21 -11.34 11.02
C LEU A 528 26.33 -10.50 12.30
N SER A 529 27.49 -9.88 12.57
CA SER A 529 27.67 -9.00 13.73
C SER A 529 26.80 -7.73 13.65
N LYS A 530 26.48 -7.29 12.43
CA LYS A 530 25.64 -6.11 12.20
C LYS A 530 24.15 -6.36 12.42
N LYS A 531 23.72 -7.63 12.42
CA LYS A 531 22.32 -8.04 12.67
C LYS A 531 21.30 -7.27 11.82
N TYR A 532 21.62 -7.02 10.55
CA TYR A 532 20.80 -6.23 9.63
C TYR A 532 20.24 -7.08 8.49
N PRO A 533 18.94 -6.95 8.14
CA PRO A 533 17.93 -6.07 8.74
C PRO A 533 17.33 -6.59 10.06
N SER A 534 17.71 -7.80 10.44
CA SER A 534 17.36 -8.49 11.67
C SER A 534 18.44 -9.53 11.94
N ALA A 535 18.64 -9.92 13.20
CA ALA A 535 19.50 -11.03 13.55
C ALA A 535 18.96 -12.38 13.03
N LEU A 536 17.63 -12.47 12.82
CA LEU A 536 16.89 -13.69 12.54
C LEU A 536 16.40 -13.79 11.08
N ALA A 537 16.61 -12.75 10.27
CA ALA A 537 16.24 -12.75 8.85
C ALA A 537 16.89 -13.88 8.06
N SER A 538 16.20 -14.44 7.08
CA SER A 538 16.80 -15.43 6.16
C SER A 538 17.83 -14.78 5.22
N GLN A 539 18.60 -15.60 4.51
CA GLN A 539 19.51 -15.09 3.48
C GLN A 539 18.76 -14.62 2.23
N GLU A 540 17.50 -14.99 2.07
CA GLU A 540 16.64 -14.60 0.94
C GLU A 540 15.96 -13.25 1.17
N THR A 541 16.06 -12.67 2.38
CA THR A 541 15.43 -11.39 2.70
C THR A 541 15.94 -10.27 1.80
N PHE A 542 15.01 -9.59 1.14
CA PHE A 542 15.27 -8.40 0.33
C PHE A 542 14.33 -7.25 0.72
N GLY A 543 14.70 -6.01 0.42
CA GLY A 543 13.90 -4.85 0.78
C GLY A 543 14.64 -3.52 0.65
N HIS A 544 14.21 -2.52 1.40
CA HIS A 544 14.92 -1.24 1.48
C HIS A 544 14.50 -0.43 2.72
N THR A 545 15.38 0.47 3.15
CA THR A 545 15.09 1.50 4.16
C THR A 545 14.85 2.87 3.51
N GLY A 546 14.08 3.73 4.16
CA GLY A 546 13.89 5.12 3.78
C GLY A 546 14.43 6.08 4.84
N TYR A 547 14.95 7.23 4.37
CA TYR A 547 15.57 8.24 5.23
C TYR A 547 14.59 8.85 6.24
N THR A 548 13.32 8.98 5.86
CA THR A 548 12.20 9.47 6.68
C THR A 548 11.85 8.55 7.85
N GLY A 549 12.52 7.40 7.98
CA GLY A 549 12.35 6.44 9.08
C GLY A 549 11.66 5.15 8.65
N THR A 550 11.28 5.05 7.38
CA THR A 550 10.56 3.91 6.83
C THR A 550 11.47 2.70 6.58
N CYS A 551 10.90 1.49 6.55
CA CYS A 551 11.51 0.32 5.92
C CYS A 551 10.46 -0.68 5.44
N VAL A 552 10.87 -1.51 4.49
CA VAL A 552 10.12 -2.68 4.06
C VAL A 552 11.07 -3.84 3.81
N TRP A 553 10.70 -5.03 4.28
CA TRP A 553 11.46 -6.26 4.13
C TRP A 553 10.54 -7.41 3.75
N VAL A 554 10.98 -8.19 2.77
CA VAL A 554 10.29 -9.38 2.25
C VAL A 554 11.22 -10.57 2.47
N ASP A 555 10.73 -11.61 3.12
CA ASP A 555 11.46 -12.86 3.35
C ASP A 555 10.70 -14.03 2.71
N PRO A 556 11.09 -14.47 1.49
CA PRO A 556 10.48 -15.59 0.81
C PRO A 556 10.54 -16.91 1.57
N ALA A 557 11.66 -17.20 2.23
CA ALA A 557 11.84 -18.44 3.01
C ALA A 557 10.85 -18.54 4.17
N ASN A 558 10.40 -17.41 4.72
CA ASN A 558 9.42 -17.34 5.79
C ASN A 558 8.03 -16.86 5.33
N GLN A 559 7.80 -16.62 4.03
CA GLN A 559 6.55 -16.06 3.50
C GLN A 559 6.08 -14.82 4.28
N LEU A 560 7.02 -13.91 4.54
CA LEU A 560 6.86 -12.79 5.48
C LEU A 560 7.10 -11.45 4.78
N ILE A 561 6.27 -10.46 5.12
CA ILE A 561 6.48 -9.05 4.80
C ILE A 561 6.43 -8.25 6.11
N TYR A 562 7.43 -7.41 6.33
CA TYR A 562 7.50 -6.46 7.44
C TYR A 562 7.62 -5.03 6.89
N ILE A 563 6.73 -4.16 7.33
CA ILE A 563 6.73 -2.72 7.02
C ILE A 563 6.74 -1.93 8.33
N PHE A 564 7.57 -0.90 8.36
CA PHE A 564 7.57 0.13 9.39
C PHE A 564 7.59 1.49 8.70
N LEU A 565 6.54 2.30 8.85
CA LEU A 565 6.49 3.66 8.34
C LEU A 565 6.55 4.63 9.51
N SER A 566 7.35 5.69 9.42
CA SER A 566 7.40 6.74 10.43
C SER A 566 7.81 8.07 9.82
N ASN A 567 7.70 9.14 10.60
CA ASN A 567 8.21 10.46 10.26
C ASN A 567 9.35 10.86 11.21
N ARG A 568 10.41 10.03 11.31
CA ARG A 568 11.54 10.22 12.25
C ARG A 568 12.25 11.56 12.12
N VAL A 569 12.16 12.18 10.93
CA VAL A 569 12.79 13.46 10.60
C VAL A 569 12.02 14.65 11.15
N HIS A 570 10.85 14.43 11.76
CA HIS A 570 10.07 15.46 12.42
C HIS A 570 10.48 15.62 13.89
N PRO A 571 10.63 16.86 14.42
CA PRO A 571 10.61 18.11 13.67
C PRO A 571 11.93 18.38 12.92
N GLN A 572 13.01 17.71 13.34
CA GLN A 572 14.35 17.82 12.79
C GLN A 572 15.00 16.43 12.74
N VAL A 573 15.88 16.23 11.77
CA VAL A 573 16.66 15.00 11.61
C VAL A 573 17.45 14.68 12.89
N ASN A 574 17.30 13.44 13.38
CA ASN A 574 18.07 12.89 14.48
C ASN A 574 18.36 11.39 14.26
N ASN A 575 19.30 10.82 15.00
CA ASN A 575 19.73 9.43 14.82
C ASN A 575 19.06 8.42 15.76
N LYS A 576 18.16 8.86 16.66
CA LYS A 576 17.64 8.00 17.73
C LYS A 576 16.95 6.73 17.24
N LEU A 577 16.23 6.78 16.12
CA LEU A 577 15.60 5.58 15.54
C LEU A 577 16.63 4.50 15.18
N ILE A 578 17.81 4.95 14.72
CA ILE A 578 18.95 4.10 14.33
C ILE A 578 19.69 3.64 15.59
N ASP A 579 20.02 4.57 16.50
CA ASP A 579 20.76 4.30 17.73
C ASP A 579 20.03 3.33 18.66
N LEU A 580 18.70 3.44 18.74
CA LEU A 580 17.83 2.53 19.50
C LEU A 580 17.50 1.23 18.74
N ASN A 581 17.95 1.11 17.49
CA ASN A 581 17.74 -0.03 16.60
C ASN A 581 16.26 -0.46 16.47
N ILE A 582 15.33 0.50 16.47
CA ILE A 582 13.88 0.26 16.58
C ILE A 582 13.38 -0.71 15.50
N ARG A 583 13.73 -0.45 14.23
CA ARG A 583 13.26 -1.26 13.09
C ARG A 583 13.73 -2.70 13.18
N SER A 584 15.02 -2.93 13.45
CA SER A 584 15.56 -4.30 13.53
C SER A 584 15.07 -5.04 14.76
N ARG A 585 14.89 -4.36 15.91
CA ARG A 585 14.32 -4.96 17.12
C ARG A 585 12.88 -5.40 16.91
N ILE A 586 12.05 -4.57 16.27
CA ILE A 586 10.67 -4.97 15.89
C ILE A 586 10.73 -6.17 14.95
N HIS A 587 11.61 -6.15 13.95
CA HIS A 587 11.78 -7.27 13.02
C HIS A 587 12.20 -8.57 13.73
N ASP A 588 13.10 -8.50 14.71
CA ASP A 588 13.48 -9.64 15.55
C ASP A 588 12.29 -10.20 16.35
N GLU A 589 11.44 -9.34 16.94
CA GLU A 589 10.23 -9.78 17.65
C GLU A 589 9.24 -10.46 16.70
N ILE A 590 9.10 -9.98 15.46
CA ILE A 590 8.28 -10.65 14.43
C ILE A 590 8.81 -12.06 14.17
N TYR A 591 10.12 -12.24 13.99
CA TYR A 591 10.70 -13.57 13.80
C TYR A 591 10.49 -14.48 15.01
N LYS A 592 10.65 -13.95 16.23
CA LYS A 592 10.40 -14.70 17.47
C LYS A 592 8.95 -15.14 17.55
N ALA A 593 7.99 -14.27 17.21
CA ALA A 593 6.57 -14.61 17.18
C ALA A 593 6.31 -15.76 16.18
N ILE A 594 6.73 -15.61 14.93
CA ILE A 594 6.45 -16.63 13.90
C ILE A 594 7.22 -17.94 14.08
N SER A 595 8.31 -17.96 14.86
CA SER A 595 9.02 -19.20 15.17
C SER A 595 8.27 -20.12 16.14
N LYS A 596 7.26 -19.61 16.86
CA LYS A 596 6.47 -20.40 17.82
C LYS A 596 5.50 -21.39 17.16
N THR A 597 5.25 -21.23 15.87
CA THR A 597 4.33 -22.07 15.08
C THR A 597 5.03 -23.00 14.11
N LYS A 598 6.37 -23.07 14.16
CA LYS A 598 7.18 -23.97 13.33
C LYS A 598 7.27 -25.37 13.91
#